data_AF-A0AA39MU46-F1
#
_entry.id   AF-A0AA39MU46-F1
#
_cell.length_a   1.000
_cell.length_b   1.000
_cell.length_c   1.000
_cell.angle_alpha   90.00
_cell.angle_beta   90.00
_cell.angle_gamma   90.00
#
_symmetry.space_group_name_H-M   'P 1'
#
loop_
_entity.id
_entity.type
_entity.pdbx_description
1 polymer ?
#
loop_
_entity_poly.entity_id
_entity_poly.type
_entity_poly.pdbx_seq_one_letter_code
_entity_poly.pdbx_strand_id
1 'polypeptide(L)'
;MSNLKMLFQPLRFGPITLKNRIFMSAMTRNQSVPTNIPNGINTEYYRQRAEGGAGLIITEGVLIAHASEWQNAPGIWEALSLHSYGIVIGRVNHPDAPEQIASGLPVYAPSPIAARGGKFRFLPGQPGYVTPAAIDDPRTLLAQWKQAAINAKESGFDGVEIHRANGYLIHQFLDSTLNHRTDEWGGNVQNRARFALEVVKTTVDVWGAERVGIKLNPAGGYNDIGMPIQETLDTFRYLISELDKLGIAYVTLMRYNPATRVFGNASFTGEEAARYIEDGKVDGVFFGIPWIPNPDFAKRLEKGKAPEANIDFATLYGRGGLEEDEKKGYVDYPVAEF
;
A
#
# COMPACT_ATOMS: atom_id res chain seq x y z
N MET A 1 5.98 -24.52 23.43
CA MET A 1 4.66 -23.92 23.77
C MET A 1 4.55 -22.57 23.09
N SER A 2 3.46 -22.29 22.38
CA SER A 2 3.42 -21.14 21.47
C SER A 2 3.47 -19.80 22.21
N ASN A 3 4.26 -18.86 21.69
CA ASN A 3 4.42 -17.49 22.18
C ASN A 3 3.16 -16.62 21.91
N LEU A 4 1.98 -17.23 21.80
CA LEU A 4 0.73 -16.55 21.42
C LEU A 4 -0.03 -15.97 22.62
N LYS A 5 0.39 -16.28 23.86
CA LYS A 5 -0.27 -15.81 25.09
C LYS A 5 -0.46 -14.29 25.13
N MET A 6 0.51 -13.53 24.60
CA MET A 6 0.45 -12.07 24.57
C MET A 6 -0.66 -11.53 23.67
N LEU A 7 -1.09 -12.28 22.64
CA LEU A 7 -2.18 -11.88 21.76
C LEU A 7 -3.54 -11.90 22.48
N PHE A 8 -3.70 -12.69 23.55
CA PHE A 8 -4.97 -12.83 24.26
C PHE A 8 -5.08 -11.93 25.50
N GLN A 9 -4.06 -11.11 25.78
CA GLN A 9 -4.11 -10.14 26.87
C GLN A 9 -4.98 -8.94 26.48
N PRO A 10 -5.75 -8.36 27.41
CA PRO A 10 -6.47 -7.12 27.16
C PRO A 10 -5.55 -5.98 26.72
N LEU A 11 -6.13 -5.03 26.00
CA LEU A 11 -5.51 -3.77 25.63
C LEU A 11 -6.49 -2.64 25.88
N ARG A 12 -6.04 -1.57 26.51
CA ARG A 12 -6.84 -0.36 26.68
C ARG A 12 -6.20 0.78 25.89
N PHE A 13 -7.01 1.50 25.13
CA PHE A 13 -6.68 2.83 24.62
C PHE A 13 -7.85 3.75 24.92
N GLY A 14 -7.54 4.86 25.59
CA GLY A 14 -8.57 5.82 26.01
C GLY A 14 -9.66 5.19 26.89
N PRO A 15 -10.95 5.39 26.53
CA PRO A 15 -12.09 4.81 27.25
C PRO A 15 -12.42 3.37 26.80
N ILE A 16 -11.73 2.82 25.79
CA ILE A 16 -12.06 1.52 25.19
C ILE A 16 -11.13 0.44 25.74
N THR A 17 -11.71 -0.64 26.28
CA THR A 17 -10.97 -1.84 26.70
C THR A 17 -11.29 -2.99 25.77
N LEU A 18 -10.29 -3.44 25.02
CA LEU A 18 -10.39 -4.57 24.10
C LEU A 18 -10.08 -5.88 24.83
N LYS A 19 -10.84 -6.93 24.51
CA LYS A 19 -10.73 -8.26 25.14
C LYS A 19 -9.43 -9.01 24.79
N ASN A 20 -8.78 -8.67 23.68
CA ASN A 20 -7.52 -9.26 23.23
C ASN A 20 -6.82 -8.31 22.23
N ARG A 21 -5.69 -8.73 21.66
CA ARG A 21 -4.86 -7.97 20.69
C ARG A 21 -4.94 -8.54 19.26
N ILE A 22 -6.04 -9.21 18.93
CA ILE A 22 -6.28 -9.81 17.62
C ILE A 22 -7.37 -9.00 16.93
N PHE A 23 -6.97 -8.19 15.96
CA PHE A 23 -7.85 -7.20 15.34
C PHE A 23 -8.16 -7.56 13.89
N MET A 24 -9.38 -7.23 13.47
CA MET A 24 -9.75 -7.28 12.06
C MET A 24 -9.37 -5.95 11.41
N SER A 25 -8.50 -6.00 10.41
CA SER A 25 -8.07 -4.83 9.64
C SER A 25 -9.13 -4.41 8.62
N ALA A 26 -9.08 -3.15 8.19
CA ALA A 26 -9.91 -2.65 7.10
C ALA A 26 -9.69 -3.43 5.80
N MET A 27 -10.76 -4.00 5.24
CA MET A 27 -10.74 -4.79 4.01
C MET A 27 -11.95 -4.44 3.13
N THR A 28 -11.74 -3.67 2.05
CA THR A 28 -12.77 -3.35 1.05
C THR A 28 -13.39 -4.61 0.46
N ARG A 29 -14.73 -4.74 0.53
CA ARG A 29 -15.45 -5.93 0.05
C ARG A 29 -16.44 -5.65 -1.08
N ASN A 30 -16.86 -4.40 -1.25
CA ASN A 30 -17.78 -3.97 -2.30
C ASN A 30 -19.12 -4.73 -2.27
N GLN A 31 -19.69 -4.90 -1.06
CA GLN A 31 -20.91 -5.69 -0.84
C GLN A 31 -22.12 -4.84 -0.44
N SER A 32 -22.01 -3.50 -0.46
CA SER A 32 -23.14 -2.59 -0.22
C SER A 32 -23.97 -2.41 -1.49
N VAL A 33 -24.51 -3.52 -1.98
CA VAL A 33 -25.26 -3.59 -3.24
C VAL A 33 -26.74 -3.28 -2.99
N PRO A 34 -27.42 -2.53 -3.88
CA PRO A 34 -26.90 -1.82 -5.06
C PRO A 34 -26.62 -0.32 -4.80
N THR A 35 -26.65 0.12 -3.55
CA THR A 35 -26.83 1.54 -3.18
C THR A 35 -25.67 2.18 -2.44
N ASN A 36 -24.56 1.46 -2.23
CA ASN A 36 -23.46 1.90 -1.37
C ASN A 36 -23.90 2.10 0.10
N ILE A 37 -25.11 1.64 0.44
CA ILE A 37 -25.65 1.57 1.80
C ILE A 37 -25.44 0.14 2.29
N PRO A 38 -24.68 -0.07 3.38
CA PRO A 38 -24.51 -1.40 3.91
C PRO A 38 -25.84 -1.96 4.44
N ASN A 39 -26.07 -3.26 4.21
CA ASN A 39 -27.33 -3.96 4.46
C ASN A 39 -27.15 -5.11 5.46
N GLY A 40 -28.19 -5.93 5.65
CA GLY A 40 -28.17 -7.04 6.60
C GLY A 40 -27.02 -8.04 6.41
N ILE A 41 -26.54 -8.24 5.18
CA ILE A 41 -25.39 -9.11 4.90
C ILE A 41 -24.09 -8.49 5.43
N ASN A 42 -23.92 -7.16 5.31
CA ASN A 42 -22.77 -6.47 5.89
C ASN A 42 -22.78 -6.58 7.42
N THR A 43 -23.96 -6.41 8.04
CA THR A 43 -24.13 -6.58 9.49
C THR A 43 -23.75 -7.99 9.92
N GLU A 44 -24.29 -9.00 9.24
CA GLU A 44 -24.00 -10.41 9.51
C GLU A 44 -22.50 -10.72 9.35
N TYR A 45 -21.87 -10.17 8.30
CA TYR A 45 -20.44 -10.31 8.07
C TYR A 45 -19.62 -9.82 9.27
N TYR A 46 -19.89 -8.62 9.81
CA TYR A 46 -19.16 -8.11 10.97
C TYR A 46 -19.53 -8.82 12.27
N ARG A 47 -20.81 -9.18 12.47
CA ARG A 47 -21.28 -9.97 13.62
C ARG A 47 -20.48 -11.26 13.78
N GLN A 48 -20.28 -12.00 12.70
CA GLN A 48 -19.48 -13.23 12.70
C GLN A 48 -18.04 -13.03 13.20
N ARG A 49 -17.37 -11.91 12.86
CA ARG A 49 -16.00 -11.64 13.37
C ARG A 49 -16.01 -11.23 14.83
N ALA A 50 -17.03 -10.50 15.27
CA ALA A 50 -17.18 -10.12 16.67
C ALA A 50 -17.37 -11.36 17.55
N GLU A 51 -18.26 -12.27 17.12
CA GLU A 51 -18.52 -13.58 17.74
C GLU A 51 -17.31 -14.51 17.67
N GLY A 52 -16.59 -14.48 16.55
CA GLY A 52 -15.33 -15.20 16.36
C GLY A 52 -14.17 -14.70 17.25
N GLY A 53 -14.38 -13.65 18.04
CA GLY A 53 -13.43 -13.23 19.05
C GLY A 53 -12.54 -12.06 18.68
N ALA A 54 -12.79 -11.32 17.59
CA ALA A 54 -12.01 -10.12 17.27
C ALA A 54 -12.03 -9.11 18.44
N GLY A 55 -10.86 -8.65 18.87
CA GLY A 55 -10.71 -7.66 19.94
C GLY A 55 -11.17 -6.27 19.52
N LEU A 56 -10.92 -5.92 18.26
CA LEU A 56 -11.33 -4.71 17.57
C LEU A 56 -11.63 -5.05 16.11
N ILE A 57 -12.65 -4.41 15.54
CA ILE A 57 -12.98 -4.51 14.12
C ILE A 57 -12.83 -3.12 13.51
N ILE A 58 -11.85 -2.98 12.63
CA ILE A 58 -11.82 -1.88 11.68
C ILE A 58 -12.54 -2.35 10.43
N THR A 59 -13.52 -1.57 10.05
CA THR A 59 -14.44 -1.87 8.96
C THR A 59 -13.75 -1.68 7.63
N GLU A 60 -14.43 -2.04 6.55
CA GLU A 60 -13.96 -1.73 5.22
C GLU A 60 -13.80 -0.21 4.97
N GLY A 61 -13.10 0.13 3.90
CA GLY A 61 -12.94 1.52 3.48
C GLY A 61 -14.28 2.13 3.11
N VAL A 62 -14.65 3.24 3.75
CA VAL A 62 -15.95 3.87 3.55
C VAL A 62 -15.82 5.29 3.07
N LEU A 63 -16.60 5.63 2.07
CA LEU A 63 -16.48 6.86 1.33
C LEU A 63 -17.14 8.00 2.12
N ILE A 64 -16.43 9.12 2.31
CA ILE A 64 -17.03 10.34 2.92
C ILE A 64 -17.81 11.19 1.92
N ALA A 65 -17.68 10.89 0.63
CA ALA A 65 -18.34 11.55 -0.49
C ALA A 65 -18.49 10.55 -1.64
N HIS A 66 -19.36 10.83 -2.60
CA HIS A 66 -19.51 10.05 -3.82
C HIS A 66 -18.28 10.18 -4.74
N ALA A 67 -17.11 9.70 -4.33
CA ALA A 67 -15.88 9.85 -5.10
C ALA A 67 -15.08 8.55 -5.04
N SER A 68 -15.45 7.58 -5.88
CA SER A 68 -14.86 6.24 -5.84
C SER A 68 -14.79 5.49 -7.17
N GLU A 69 -13.71 4.72 -7.29
CA GLU A 69 -13.51 3.69 -8.31
C GLU A 69 -14.11 2.33 -7.88
N TRP A 70 -14.45 2.17 -6.61
CA TRP A 70 -14.96 0.94 -6.03
C TRP A 70 -16.49 0.95 -6.04
N GLN A 71 -17.07 0.27 -7.02
CA GLN A 71 -18.52 0.05 -7.09
C GLN A 71 -19.01 -0.67 -5.83
N ASN A 72 -20.11 -0.22 -5.24
CA ASN A 72 -20.72 -0.80 -4.04
C ASN A 72 -19.84 -0.77 -2.77
N ALA A 73 -18.78 0.04 -2.73
CA ALA A 73 -18.11 0.37 -1.48
C ALA A 73 -19.07 1.20 -0.60
N PRO A 74 -19.10 1.02 0.72
CA PRO A 74 -20.06 1.73 1.55
C PRO A 74 -19.75 3.22 1.61
N GLY A 75 -20.79 4.04 1.76
CA GLY A 75 -20.73 5.47 2.04
C GLY A 75 -21.04 5.82 3.48
N ILE A 76 -20.71 7.06 3.90
CA ILE A 76 -21.16 7.65 5.18
C ILE A 76 -21.44 9.16 5.07
N TRP A 77 -21.99 9.59 3.93
CA TRP A 77 -22.43 10.97 3.71
C TRP A 77 -23.82 11.27 4.32
N GLU A 78 -24.64 10.23 4.53
CA GLU A 78 -25.89 10.26 5.30
C GLU A 78 -25.74 9.46 6.60
N ALA A 79 -26.60 9.71 7.60
CA ALA A 79 -26.63 8.95 8.86
C ALA A 79 -27.07 7.51 8.56
N LEU A 80 -26.12 6.57 8.58
CA LEU A 80 -26.33 5.17 8.24
C LEU A 80 -26.18 4.28 9.48
N SER A 81 -26.89 3.17 9.60
CA SER A 81 -26.89 2.36 10.84
C SER A 81 -25.69 1.41 11.00
N LEU A 82 -24.52 1.67 10.42
CA LEU A 82 -23.40 0.71 10.43
C LEU A 82 -22.00 1.34 10.50
N HIS A 83 -21.05 0.55 11.05
CA HIS A 83 -19.69 0.94 11.44
C HIS A 83 -18.72 1.10 10.23
N SER A 84 -18.10 2.27 10.04
CA SER A 84 -16.85 2.70 9.35
C SER A 84 -16.57 4.25 9.24
N TYR A 85 -15.32 4.70 9.01
CA TYR A 85 -15.01 6.12 8.69
C TYR A 85 -13.94 6.30 7.58
N GLY A 86 -14.39 6.80 6.44
CA GLY A 86 -13.75 7.79 5.56
C GLY A 86 -12.51 7.51 4.69
N ILE A 87 -12.70 7.46 3.37
CA ILE A 87 -11.70 7.53 2.29
C ILE A 87 -12.12 8.61 1.28
N VAL A 88 -11.14 9.41 0.82
CA VAL A 88 -11.22 10.18 -0.44
C VAL A 88 -10.13 9.67 -1.37
N ILE A 89 -10.54 9.17 -2.53
CA ILE A 89 -9.68 8.35 -3.40
C ILE A 89 -8.64 9.21 -4.17
N GLY A 90 -8.99 10.46 -4.48
CA GLY A 90 -8.09 11.41 -5.14
C GLY A 90 -7.70 10.96 -6.56
N ARG A 91 -6.44 11.18 -6.97
CA ARG A 91 -5.95 10.93 -8.36
C ARG A 91 -6.13 9.50 -8.91
N VAL A 92 -6.39 8.52 -8.06
CA VAL A 92 -6.67 7.12 -8.47
C VAL A 92 -8.16 6.91 -8.66
N ASN A 93 -8.82 7.83 -9.37
CA ASN A 93 -10.22 7.74 -9.76
C ASN A 93 -10.41 8.19 -11.21
N HIS A 94 -11.62 8.04 -11.75
CA HIS A 94 -11.96 8.45 -13.12
C HIS A 94 -13.19 9.39 -13.14
N PRO A 95 -13.20 10.47 -13.94
CA PRO A 95 -14.34 11.40 -14.03
C PRO A 95 -15.63 10.70 -14.48
N ASP A 96 -15.51 9.70 -15.35
CA ASP A 96 -16.66 8.93 -15.83
C ASP A 96 -17.13 7.83 -14.86
N ALA A 97 -16.46 7.66 -13.71
CA ALA A 97 -16.93 6.69 -12.72
C ALA A 97 -18.28 7.13 -12.13
N PRO A 98 -19.29 6.23 -12.02
CA PRO A 98 -20.63 6.62 -11.59
C PRO A 98 -20.66 7.38 -10.27
N GLU A 99 -19.87 6.96 -9.28
CA GLU A 99 -19.74 7.68 -8.01
C GLU A 99 -19.15 9.07 -8.25
N GLN A 100 -18.03 9.17 -8.97
CA GLN A 100 -17.39 10.47 -9.24
C GLN A 100 -18.33 11.45 -9.92
N ILE A 101 -19.14 10.99 -10.89
CA ILE A 101 -20.20 11.80 -11.51
C ILE A 101 -21.20 12.27 -10.46
N ALA A 102 -21.64 11.37 -9.57
CA ALA A 102 -22.59 11.68 -8.51
C ALA A 102 -22.07 12.69 -7.47
N SER A 103 -20.75 12.79 -7.22
CA SER A 103 -20.23 13.89 -6.37
C SER A 103 -20.40 15.27 -6.97
N GLY A 104 -20.45 15.39 -8.30
CA GLY A 104 -20.35 16.67 -9.00
C GLY A 104 -19.00 17.38 -8.81
N LEU A 105 -18.01 16.73 -8.21
CA LEU A 105 -16.68 17.27 -8.00
C LEU A 105 -15.70 16.77 -9.07
N PRO A 106 -14.63 17.51 -9.35
CA PRO A 106 -13.47 16.98 -10.06
C PRO A 106 -12.79 15.82 -9.32
N VAL A 107 -12.05 15.01 -10.06
CA VAL A 107 -11.05 14.11 -9.46
C VAL A 107 -9.92 14.98 -8.89
N TYR A 108 -9.91 15.19 -7.58
CA TYR A 108 -8.93 16.08 -6.93
C TYR A 108 -7.60 15.39 -6.58
N ALA A 109 -6.54 16.19 -6.57
CA ALA A 109 -5.21 15.83 -6.07
C ALA A 109 -4.48 17.10 -5.57
N PRO A 110 -3.38 16.99 -4.81
CA PRO A 110 -2.56 18.16 -4.47
C PRO A 110 -1.93 18.85 -5.70
N SER A 111 -1.64 18.10 -6.76
CA SER A 111 -1.05 18.59 -8.02
C SER A 111 -1.60 17.81 -9.22
N PRO A 112 -1.58 18.37 -10.44
CA PRO A 112 -2.17 17.76 -11.64
C PRO A 112 -1.25 16.66 -12.21
N ILE A 113 -1.04 15.59 -11.44
CA ILE A 113 -0.14 14.48 -11.76
C ILE A 113 -0.96 13.19 -11.83
N ALA A 114 -1.12 12.64 -13.04
CA ALA A 114 -1.81 11.37 -13.25
C ALA A 114 -1.04 10.20 -12.61
N ALA A 115 -1.77 9.19 -12.13
CA ALA A 115 -1.15 7.94 -11.71
C ALA A 115 -0.76 7.06 -12.90
N ARG A 116 0.35 6.33 -12.77
CA ARG A 116 0.73 5.31 -13.75
C ARG A 116 -0.20 4.10 -13.65
N GLY A 117 -0.66 3.63 -14.81
CA GLY A 117 -1.56 2.47 -14.90
C GLY A 117 -3.03 2.81 -14.72
N GLY A 118 -3.76 1.95 -14.00
CA GLY A 118 -5.21 2.04 -13.81
C GLY A 118 -5.99 1.04 -14.66
N LYS A 119 -7.01 0.42 -14.06
CA LYS A 119 -7.95 -0.47 -14.73
C LYS A 119 -9.35 -0.30 -14.14
N PHE A 120 -10.19 0.50 -14.78
CA PHE A 120 -11.60 0.63 -14.41
C PHE A 120 -12.45 -0.36 -15.20
N ARG A 121 -12.61 -1.59 -14.69
CA ARG A 121 -13.26 -2.70 -15.41
C ARG A 121 -14.73 -2.46 -15.79
N PHE A 122 -15.36 -1.47 -15.17
CA PHE A 122 -16.76 -1.11 -15.40
C PHE A 122 -16.93 0.05 -16.38
N LEU A 123 -15.84 0.68 -16.81
CA LEU A 123 -15.85 1.73 -17.82
C LEU A 123 -15.47 1.11 -19.19
N PRO A 124 -16.09 1.58 -20.29
CA PRO A 124 -15.82 1.03 -21.61
C PRO A 124 -14.37 1.28 -22.05
N GLY A 125 -13.79 0.32 -22.79
CA GLY A 125 -12.45 0.45 -23.39
C GLY A 125 -11.31 0.03 -22.45
N GLN A 126 -10.21 0.79 -22.46
CA GLN A 126 -9.06 0.64 -21.55
C GLN A 126 -8.84 1.92 -20.74
N PRO A 127 -9.82 2.30 -19.90
CA PRO A 127 -9.74 3.52 -19.11
C PRO A 127 -8.59 3.38 -18.10
N GLY A 128 -7.57 4.23 -18.28
CA GLY A 128 -6.48 4.43 -17.33
C GLY A 128 -6.80 5.56 -16.35
N TYR A 129 -5.86 5.90 -15.47
CA TYR A 129 -6.01 7.11 -14.66
C TYR A 129 -5.90 8.37 -15.51
N VAL A 130 -6.63 9.42 -15.13
CA VAL A 130 -6.60 10.73 -15.79
C VAL A 130 -5.72 11.71 -15.02
N THR A 131 -5.36 12.82 -15.66
CA THR A 131 -4.77 13.96 -14.94
C THR A 131 -5.82 14.57 -14.01
N PRO A 132 -5.59 14.59 -12.69
CA PRO A 132 -6.54 15.14 -11.73
C PRO A 132 -6.54 16.67 -11.76
N ALA A 133 -7.60 17.27 -11.23
CA ALA A 133 -7.62 18.68 -10.91
C ALA A 133 -6.82 18.94 -9.62
N ALA A 134 -5.92 19.93 -9.64
CA ALA A 134 -5.32 20.41 -8.41
C ALA A 134 -6.40 21.06 -7.55
N ILE A 135 -6.51 20.66 -6.29
CA ILE A 135 -7.43 21.32 -5.36
C ILE A 135 -6.84 22.66 -4.92
N ASP A 136 -7.59 23.75 -5.06
CA ASP A 136 -7.08 25.08 -4.69
C ASP A 136 -6.86 25.19 -3.18
N ASP A 137 -7.91 24.94 -2.39
CA ASP A 137 -7.86 24.93 -0.94
C ASP A 137 -8.39 23.60 -0.38
N PRO A 138 -7.53 22.72 0.15
CA PRO A 138 -7.95 21.43 0.68
C PRO A 138 -8.83 21.53 1.94
N ARG A 139 -8.91 22.69 2.60
CA ARG A 139 -9.84 22.91 3.73
C ARG A 139 -11.29 22.78 3.31
N THR A 140 -11.60 23.03 2.04
CA THR A 140 -12.95 22.85 1.48
C THR A 140 -13.47 21.42 1.64
N LEU A 141 -12.59 20.42 1.78
CA LEU A 141 -12.97 19.04 2.00
C LEU A 141 -13.16 18.67 3.47
N LEU A 142 -12.65 19.46 4.43
CA LEU A 142 -12.71 19.13 5.86
C LEU A 142 -14.16 19.01 6.37
N ALA A 143 -15.09 19.76 5.78
CA ALA A 143 -16.51 19.64 6.10
C ALA A 143 -17.06 18.22 5.83
N GLN A 144 -16.58 17.55 4.77
CA GLN A 144 -16.98 16.17 4.46
C GLN A 144 -16.44 15.20 5.51
N TRP A 145 -15.19 15.36 5.94
CA TRP A 145 -14.63 14.57 7.05
C TRP A 145 -15.39 14.81 8.35
N LYS A 146 -15.69 16.07 8.68
CA LYS A 146 -16.45 16.40 9.90
C LYS A 146 -17.83 15.76 9.88
N GLN A 147 -18.57 15.91 8.78
CA GLN A 147 -19.91 15.34 8.66
C GLN A 147 -19.88 13.82 8.73
N ALA A 148 -18.95 13.17 8.03
CA ALA A 148 -18.76 11.73 8.11
C ALA A 148 -18.45 11.26 9.56
N ALA A 149 -17.74 12.08 10.35
CA ALA A 149 -17.36 11.73 11.71
C ALA A 149 -18.56 11.86 12.65
N ILE A 150 -19.40 12.86 12.42
CA ILE A 150 -20.68 13.05 13.11
C ILE A 150 -21.61 11.87 12.78
N ASN A 151 -21.77 11.55 11.49
CA ASN A 151 -22.59 10.44 11.04
C ASN A 151 -22.13 9.13 11.70
N ALA A 152 -20.83 8.81 11.67
CA ALA A 152 -20.27 7.62 12.34
C ALA A 152 -20.60 7.57 13.85
N LYS A 153 -20.63 8.74 14.51
CA LYS A 153 -20.95 8.82 15.93
C LYS A 153 -22.44 8.56 16.18
N GLU A 154 -23.30 9.17 15.38
CA GLU A 154 -24.75 8.97 15.42
C GLU A 154 -25.17 7.54 15.07
N SER A 155 -24.38 6.86 14.23
CA SER A 155 -24.50 5.45 13.89
C SER A 155 -24.11 4.47 15.00
N GLY A 156 -23.58 4.95 16.13
CA GLY A 156 -23.31 4.15 17.32
C GLY A 156 -21.93 3.49 17.41
N PHE A 157 -20.92 4.00 16.71
CA PHE A 157 -19.59 3.40 16.76
C PHE A 157 -18.83 3.72 18.04
N ASP A 158 -17.83 2.90 18.33
CA ASP A 158 -16.89 3.14 19.43
C ASP A 158 -15.81 4.17 19.09
N GLY A 159 -15.46 4.34 17.83
CA GLY A 159 -14.40 5.25 17.37
C GLY A 159 -14.20 5.19 15.86
N VAL A 160 -13.20 5.91 15.36
CA VAL A 160 -12.95 6.06 13.92
C VAL A 160 -11.47 5.94 13.58
N GLU A 161 -11.15 5.32 12.43
CA GLU A 161 -9.79 5.25 11.88
C GLU A 161 -9.72 6.08 10.60
N ILE A 162 -8.83 7.08 10.55
CA ILE A 162 -8.58 7.87 9.34
C ILE A 162 -7.72 7.06 8.37
N HIS A 163 -8.20 6.90 7.14
CA HIS A 163 -7.41 6.24 6.10
C HIS A 163 -6.43 7.20 5.43
N ARG A 164 -5.16 7.13 5.83
CA ARG A 164 -4.04 7.90 5.22
C ARG A 164 -3.00 6.99 4.54
N ALA A 165 -3.39 5.79 4.14
CA ALA A 165 -2.53 4.81 3.46
C ALA A 165 -2.85 4.70 1.95
N ASN A 166 -2.12 3.82 1.25
CA ASN A 166 -2.51 3.25 -0.06
C ASN A 166 -2.77 4.25 -1.20
N GLY A 167 -2.04 5.37 -1.21
CA GLY A 167 -2.06 6.34 -2.30
C GLY A 167 -3.33 7.14 -2.48
N TYR A 168 -4.24 7.15 -1.50
CA TYR A 168 -5.43 8.00 -1.51
C TYR A 168 -5.10 9.45 -1.10
N LEU A 169 -6.07 10.35 -1.16
CA LEU A 169 -5.84 11.81 -1.20
C LEU A 169 -4.90 12.33 -0.10
N ILE A 170 -5.11 11.95 1.17
CA ILE A 170 -4.25 12.40 2.28
C ILE A 170 -2.80 11.92 2.09
N HIS A 171 -2.60 10.71 1.56
CA HIS A 171 -1.28 10.18 1.25
C HIS A 171 -0.62 10.95 0.09
N GLN A 172 -1.40 11.31 -0.93
CA GLN A 172 -0.91 12.11 -2.06
C GLN A 172 -0.35 13.46 -1.59
N PHE A 173 -1.00 14.12 -0.62
CA PHE A 173 -0.47 15.36 -0.02
C PHE A 173 0.88 15.18 0.66
N LEU A 174 1.14 14.01 1.22
CA LEU A 174 2.38 13.75 1.95
C LEU A 174 3.55 13.35 1.07
N ASP A 175 3.25 12.80 -0.10
CA ASP A 175 4.22 12.30 -1.06
C ASP A 175 4.84 13.47 -1.86
N SER A 176 6.15 13.66 -1.75
CA SER A 176 6.87 14.74 -2.44
C SER A 176 6.88 14.59 -3.97
N THR A 177 6.65 13.39 -4.49
CA THR A 177 6.57 13.12 -5.93
C THR A 177 5.20 13.44 -6.52
N LEU A 178 4.20 13.67 -5.66
CA LEU A 178 2.81 13.94 -6.06
C LEU A 178 2.30 15.30 -5.59
N ASN A 179 2.96 15.90 -4.59
CA ASN A 179 2.63 17.22 -4.08
C ASN A 179 3.74 18.22 -4.44
N HIS A 180 3.60 18.81 -5.62
CA HIS A 180 4.48 19.86 -6.15
C HIS A 180 3.98 21.28 -5.81
N ARG A 181 3.10 21.42 -4.82
CA ARG A 181 2.58 22.73 -4.42
C ARG A 181 3.67 23.57 -3.79
N THR A 182 3.57 24.87 -4.01
CA THR A 182 4.49 25.90 -3.47
C THR A 182 3.87 26.73 -2.35
N ASP A 183 2.64 26.42 -1.96
CA ASP A 183 1.90 27.08 -0.90
C ASP A 183 2.06 26.37 0.46
N GLU A 184 1.23 26.73 1.43
CA GLU A 184 1.29 26.16 2.79
C GLU A 184 0.93 24.66 2.87
N TRP A 185 0.50 24.05 1.76
CA TRP A 185 0.12 22.63 1.67
C TRP A 185 1.16 21.77 0.97
N GLY A 186 2.28 22.33 0.51
CA GLY A 186 3.36 21.57 -0.14
C GLY A 186 4.77 22.12 0.08
N GLY A 187 5.72 21.59 -0.68
CA GLY A 187 7.14 21.89 -0.53
C GLY A 187 7.77 21.06 0.59
N ASN A 188 7.82 21.60 1.81
CA ASN A 188 8.48 20.94 2.94
C ASN A 188 7.58 19.89 3.64
N VAL A 189 8.21 19.06 4.49
CA VAL A 189 7.55 17.99 5.26
C VAL A 189 6.36 18.51 6.08
N GLN A 190 6.53 19.65 6.76
CA GLN A 190 5.50 20.21 7.64
C GLN A 190 4.25 20.61 6.85
N ASN A 191 4.43 21.28 5.71
CA ASN A 191 3.35 21.71 4.83
C ASN A 191 2.65 20.52 4.18
N ARG A 192 3.40 19.55 3.68
CA ARG A 192 2.84 18.31 3.12
C ARG A 192 2.02 17.52 4.16
N ALA A 193 2.46 17.51 5.42
CA ALA A 193 1.74 16.87 6.52
C ALA A 193 0.53 17.66 7.04
N ARG A 194 0.44 18.96 6.73
CA ARG A 194 -0.59 19.85 7.25
C ARG A 194 -1.99 19.32 6.99
N PHE A 195 -2.28 18.88 5.76
CA PHE A 195 -3.62 18.38 5.42
C PHE A 195 -4.02 17.16 6.25
N ALA A 196 -3.11 16.21 6.46
CA ALA A 196 -3.38 15.05 7.32
C ALA A 196 -3.66 15.46 8.77
N LEU A 197 -2.89 16.42 9.30
CA LEU A 197 -3.07 16.92 10.66
C LEU A 197 -4.39 17.67 10.82
N GLU A 198 -4.79 18.48 9.83
CA GLU A 198 -6.09 19.18 9.86
C GLU A 198 -7.27 18.20 9.79
N VAL A 199 -7.17 17.12 8.99
CA VAL A 199 -8.16 16.04 8.99
C VAL A 199 -8.24 15.38 10.38
N VAL A 200 -7.10 15.03 10.97
CA VAL A 200 -7.05 14.42 12.30
C VAL A 200 -7.68 15.33 13.37
N LYS A 201 -7.29 16.61 13.42
CA LYS A 201 -7.88 17.59 14.34
C LYS A 201 -9.39 17.70 14.16
N THR A 202 -9.85 17.78 12.92
CA THR A 202 -11.29 17.84 12.59
C THR A 202 -12.04 16.62 13.12
N THR A 203 -11.46 15.42 12.99
CA THR A 203 -12.05 14.18 13.53
C THR A 203 -11.98 14.14 15.07
N VAL A 204 -10.88 14.60 15.66
CA VAL A 204 -10.70 14.72 17.11
C VAL A 204 -11.72 15.65 17.75
N ASP A 205 -12.07 16.76 17.10
CA ASP A 205 -13.10 17.68 17.59
C ASP A 205 -14.48 17.01 17.76
N VAL A 206 -14.76 15.94 17.01
CA VAL A 206 -16.02 15.18 17.09
C VAL A 206 -15.94 14.03 18.08
N TRP A 207 -14.81 13.31 18.11
CA TRP A 207 -14.68 12.03 18.81
C TRP A 207 -13.89 12.09 20.12
N GLY A 208 -13.07 13.12 20.32
CA GLY A 208 -11.97 13.12 21.27
C GLY A 208 -10.81 12.24 20.78
N ALA A 209 -9.57 12.64 21.08
CA ALA A 209 -8.37 11.99 20.55
C ALA A 209 -8.30 10.49 20.89
N GLU A 210 -8.75 10.15 22.08
CA GLU A 210 -8.80 8.79 22.62
C GLU A 210 -9.69 7.78 21.86
N ARG A 211 -10.46 8.24 20.86
CA ARG A 211 -11.29 7.39 19.97
C ARG A 211 -10.94 7.53 18.49
N VAL A 212 -9.85 8.22 18.18
CA VAL A 212 -9.38 8.43 16.80
C VAL A 212 -8.10 7.64 16.56
N GLY A 213 -8.10 6.81 15.53
CA GLY A 213 -6.91 6.16 14.99
C GLY A 213 -6.54 6.70 13.62
N ILE A 214 -5.33 6.40 13.16
CA ILE A 214 -4.92 6.69 11.77
C ILE A 214 -4.07 5.54 11.21
N LYS A 215 -4.34 5.19 9.95
CA LYS A 215 -3.59 4.16 9.22
C LYS A 215 -2.61 4.78 8.22
N LEU A 216 -1.35 4.36 8.32
CA LEU A 216 -0.23 4.85 7.53
C LEU A 216 0.38 3.70 6.72
N ASN A 217 0.91 4.03 5.55
CA ASN A 217 1.71 3.11 4.74
C ASN A 217 3.00 3.83 4.31
N PRO A 218 4.04 3.86 5.16
CA PRO A 218 5.28 4.55 4.82
C PRO A 218 6.01 3.96 3.62
N ALA A 219 5.92 2.64 3.44
CA ALA A 219 6.65 1.95 2.39
C ALA A 219 6.09 2.16 0.98
N GLY A 220 4.90 2.75 0.86
CA GLY A 220 4.34 3.18 -0.41
C GLY A 220 4.11 2.06 -1.44
N GLY A 221 4.35 2.37 -2.71
CA GLY A 221 4.28 1.46 -3.85
C GLY A 221 2.88 1.26 -4.43
N TYR A 222 1.88 0.99 -3.58
CA TYR A 222 0.50 0.81 -4.04
C TYR A 222 -0.12 2.14 -4.49
N ASN A 223 -0.84 2.14 -5.62
CA ASN A 223 -1.42 3.35 -6.21
C ASN A 223 -0.36 4.40 -6.56
N ASP A 224 0.78 3.96 -7.07
CA ASP A 224 1.82 4.77 -7.71
C ASP A 224 2.44 5.86 -6.81
N ILE A 225 2.60 5.55 -5.52
CA ILE A 225 3.21 6.44 -4.53
C ILE A 225 4.62 5.96 -4.16
N GLY A 226 5.45 6.88 -3.71
CA GLY A 226 6.78 6.58 -3.17
C GLY A 226 7.64 7.83 -3.14
N MET A 227 8.40 7.99 -2.07
CA MET A 227 9.42 9.02 -1.93
C MET A 227 10.79 8.39 -1.75
N PRO A 228 11.90 9.13 -1.94
CA PRO A 228 13.21 8.71 -1.49
C PRO A 228 13.19 8.26 -0.02
N ILE A 229 13.99 7.24 0.33
CA ILE A 229 13.95 6.61 1.66
C ILE A 229 14.14 7.62 2.79
N GLN A 230 15.11 8.53 2.67
CA GLN A 230 15.38 9.53 3.69
C GLN A 230 14.19 10.47 3.89
N GLU A 231 13.61 10.97 2.78
CA GLU A 231 12.44 11.85 2.84
C GLU A 231 11.20 11.13 3.38
N THR A 232 11.04 9.83 3.09
CA THR A 232 10.02 8.98 3.72
C THR A 232 10.19 8.96 5.22
N LEU A 233 11.40 8.66 5.71
CA LEU A 233 11.68 8.63 7.15
C LEU A 233 11.37 9.97 7.81
N ASP A 234 11.80 11.09 7.20
CA ASP A 234 11.59 12.42 7.76
C ASP A 234 10.11 12.82 7.76
N THR A 235 9.40 12.53 6.66
CA THR A 235 7.96 12.80 6.53
C THR A 235 7.14 12.06 7.58
N PHE A 236 7.37 10.75 7.72
CA PHE A 236 6.58 9.93 8.64
C PHE A 236 7.04 10.08 10.10
N ARG A 237 8.32 10.36 10.36
CA ARG A 237 8.78 10.72 11.72
C ARG A 237 8.10 12.00 12.20
N TYR A 238 8.10 13.05 11.37
CA TYR A 238 7.41 14.30 11.70
C TYR A 238 5.91 14.06 11.95
N LEU A 239 5.22 13.41 11.01
CA LEU A 239 3.78 13.17 11.14
C LEU A 239 3.45 12.38 12.41
N ILE A 240 4.16 11.27 12.68
CA ILE A 240 3.91 10.44 13.87
C ILE A 240 4.18 11.23 15.16
N SER A 241 5.24 12.05 15.20
CA SER A 241 5.50 12.92 16.35
C SER A 241 4.40 13.95 16.58
N GLU A 242 3.81 14.53 15.53
CA GLU A 242 2.68 15.44 15.68
C GLU A 242 1.39 14.71 16.09
N LEU A 243 1.16 13.49 15.60
CA LEU A 243 0.02 12.65 16.01
C LEU A 243 0.11 12.24 17.49
N ASP A 244 1.32 11.94 17.96
CA ASP A 244 1.59 11.62 19.37
C ASP A 244 1.25 12.80 20.29
N LYS A 245 1.62 14.03 19.90
CA LYS A 245 1.25 15.26 20.63
C LYS A 245 -0.26 15.46 20.71
N LEU A 246 -1.02 15.01 19.71
CA LEU A 246 -2.48 15.08 19.71
C LEU A 246 -3.12 14.02 20.63
N GLY A 247 -2.36 13.03 21.09
CA GLY A 247 -2.85 11.99 22.01
C GLY A 247 -3.89 11.06 21.38
N ILE A 248 -3.78 10.79 20.08
CA ILE A 248 -4.71 9.90 19.38
C ILE A 248 -4.62 8.46 19.90
N ALA A 249 -5.71 7.69 19.77
CA ALA A 249 -5.83 6.36 20.34
C ALA A 249 -4.73 5.38 19.87
N TYR A 250 -4.42 5.40 18.58
CA TYR A 250 -3.38 4.54 18.00
C TYR A 250 -2.96 4.99 16.58
N VAL A 251 -1.78 4.51 16.15
CA VAL A 251 -1.29 4.59 14.77
C VAL A 251 -1.11 3.18 14.22
N THR A 252 -1.78 2.87 13.11
CA THR A 252 -1.60 1.60 12.39
C THR A 252 -0.53 1.77 11.32
N LEU A 253 0.58 1.03 11.40
CA LEU A 253 1.61 1.00 10.38
C LEU A 253 1.47 -0.25 9.49
N MET A 254 1.28 -0.04 8.19
CA MET A 254 1.33 -1.13 7.23
C MET A 254 2.78 -1.56 6.99
N ARG A 255 3.03 -2.87 7.11
CA ARG A 255 4.32 -3.47 6.72
C ARG A 255 4.48 -3.35 5.21
N TYR A 256 5.72 -3.09 4.77
CA TYR A 256 6.09 -3.23 3.36
C TYR A 256 5.80 -4.65 2.88
N ASN A 257 5.07 -4.78 1.77
CA ASN A 257 4.84 -6.06 1.11
C ASN A 257 5.64 -6.09 -0.20
N PRO A 258 6.82 -6.74 -0.24
CA PRO A 258 7.56 -6.92 -1.48
C PRO A 258 6.75 -7.85 -2.40
N ALA A 259 6.03 -7.27 -3.36
CA ALA A 259 5.22 -8.03 -4.31
C ALA A 259 6.07 -8.59 -5.47
N THR A 260 7.23 -8.00 -5.73
CA THR A 260 8.11 -8.37 -6.83
C THR A 260 9.40 -8.97 -6.29
N ARG A 261 9.75 -10.15 -6.81
CA ARG A 261 11.06 -10.77 -6.54
C ARG A 261 12.14 -9.96 -7.24
N VAL A 262 13.21 -9.64 -6.52
CA VAL A 262 14.39 -8.95 -7.03
C VAL A 262 15.46 -9.98 -7.36
N PHE A 263 16.04 -9.93 -8.56
CA PHE A 263 17.12 -10.83 -8.93
C PHE A 263 18.39 -10.06 -9.23
N GLY A 264 19.51 -10.48 -8.64
CA GLY A 264 20.83 -10.02 -9.04
C GLY A 264 21.20 -10.60 -10.41
N ASN A 265 21.97 -9.86 -11.20
CA ASN A 265 22.55 -10.34 -12.45
C ASN A 265 23.89 -9.65 -12.67
N ALA A 266 24.74 -10.29 -13.47
CA ALA A 266 26.08 -9.89 -13.85
C ALA A 266 27.13 -10.06 -12.75
N SER A 267 28.11 -10.92 -13.03
CA SER A 267 29.39 -11.01 -12.32
C SER A 267 29.35 -11.36 -10.83
N PHE A 268 28.26 -11.94 -10.34
CA PHE A 268 28.22 -12.49 -8.99
C PHE A 268 29.13 -13.72 -8.86
N THR A 269 29.85 -13.78 -7.74
CA THR A 269 30.44 -15.03 -7.23
C THR A 269 29.39 -15.83 -6.44
N GLY A 270 29.67 -17.11 -6.19
CA GLY A 270 28.80 -17.94 -5.33
C GLY A 270 28.65 -17.37 -3.93
N GLU A 271 29.75 -16.94 -3.29
CA GLU A 271 29.74 -16.38 -1.94
C GLU A 271 29.06 -15.00 -1.88
N GLU A 272 29.26 -14.15 -2.89
CA GLU A 272 28.56 -12.87 -2.96
C GLU A 272 27.06 -13.07 -3.15
N ALA A 273 26.64 -13.95 -4.07
CA ALA A 273 25.24 -14.26 -4.28
C ALA A 273 24.59 -14.81 -3.00
N ALA A 274 25.25 -15.74 -2.30
CA ALA A 274 24.76 -16.29 -1.04
C ALA A 274 24.57 -15.20 0.02
N ARG A 275 25.55 -14.31 0.21
CA ARG A 275 25.44 -13.18 1.14
C ARG A 275 24.32 -12.22 0.77
N TYR A 276 24.14 -11.89 -0.52
CA TYR A 276 23.06 -10.99 -0.93
C TYR A 276 21.67 -11.60 -0.71
N ILE A 277 21.53 -12.91 -0.86
CA ILE A 277 20.29 -13.64 -0.56
C ILE A 277 20.06 -13.69 0.95
N GLU A 278 21.10 -14.00 1.74
CA GLU A 278 21.03 -14.05 3.21
C GLU A 278 20.68 -12.68 3.82
N ASP A 279 21.26 -11.60 3.28
CA ASP A 279 20.96 -10.21 3.65
C ASP A 279 19.57 -9.74 3.17
N GLY A 280 18.85 -10.54 2.38
CA GLY A 280 17.54 -10.18 1.81
C GLY A 280 17.60 -9.07 0.76
N LYS A 281 18.75 -8.84 0.12
CA LYS A 281 18.94 -7.82 -0.93
C LYS A 281 18.36 -8.26 -2.28
N VAL A 282 18.42 -9.55 -2.56
CA VAL A 282 17.87 -10.19 -3.76
C VAL A 282 17.22 -11.53 -3.37
N ASP A 283 16.20 -11.93 -4.11
CA ASP A 283 15.52 -13.24 -3.97
C ASP A 283 16.23 -14.36 -4.73
N GLY A 284 17.16 -14.01 -5.62
CA GLY A 284 17.97 -14.95 -6.39
C GLY A 284 18.99 -14.22 -7.26
N VAL A 285 19.88 -14.98 -7.91
CA VAL A 285 20.92 -14.41 -8.77
C VAL A 285 21.00 -15.20 -10.09
N PHE A 286 21.02 -14.46 -11.20
CA PHE A 286 21.35 -15.00 -12.51
C PHE A 286 22.87 -15.02 -12.69
N PHE A 287 23.39 -16.20 -13.05
CA PHE A 287 24.76 -16.36 -13.49
C PHE A 287 24.74 -16.54 -15.01
N GLY A 288 25.65 -15.87 -15.73
CA GLY A 288 25.77 -15.98 -17.19
C GLY A 288 26.99 -16.81 -17.56
N ILE A 289 28.14 -16.12 -17.71
CA ILE A 289 29.45 -16.68 -18.06
C ILE A 289 29.79 -17.99 -17.32
N PRO A 290 29.59 -18.14 -16.00
CA PRO A 290 29.92 -19.40 -15.33
C PRO A 290 29.15 -20.62 -15.84
N TRP A 291 27.92 -20.47 -16.33
CA TRP A 291 27.15 -21.58 -16.88
C TRP A 291 27.65 -22.04 -18.25
N ILE A 292 28.41 -21.22 -18.97
CA ILE A 292 28.84 -21.54 -20.33
C ILE A 292 29.80 -22.74 -20.33
N PRO A 293 30.96 -22.70 -19.64
CA PRO A 293 31.85 -23.85 -19.60
C PRO A 293 31.49 -24.87 -18.51
N ASN A 294 30.46 -24.60 -17.69
CA ASN A 294 30.07 -25.47 -16.57
C ASN A 294 28.57 -25.78 -16.63
N PRO A 295 28.13 -26.79 -17.42
CA PRO A 295 26.73 -27.21 -17.46
C PRO A 295 26.20 -27.71 -16.09
N ASP A 296 27.10 -27.95 -15.13
CA ASP A 296 26.87 -28.40 -13.77
C ASP A 296 27.21 -27.34 -12.71
N PHE A 297 27.26 -26.05 -13.09
CA PHE A 297 27.69 -24.94 -12.23
C PHE A 297 27.04 -24.93 -10.84
N ALA A 298 25.73 -25.17 -10.74
CA ALA A 298 25.04 -25.22 -9.44
C ALA A 298 25.57 -26.33 -8.52
N LYS A 299 25.91 -27.51 -9.06
CA LYS A 299 26.51 -28.62 -8.29
C LYS A 299 27.93 -28.27 -7.86
N ARG A 300 28.68 -27.57 -8.72
CA ARG A 300 30.01 -27.07 -8.37
C ARG A 300 29.96 -26.14 -7.16
N LEU A 301 29.01 -25.19 -7.14
CA LEU A 301 28.78 -24.33 -5.97
C LEU A 301 28.40 -25.14 -4.72
N GLU A 302 27.47 -26.09 -4.84
CA GLU A 302 27.06 -26.95 -3.72
C GLU A 302 28.21 -27.74 -3.10
N LYS A 303 29.15 -28.21 -3.92
CA LYS A 303 30.31 -29.02 -3.50
C LYS A 303 31.56 -28.20 -3.21
N GLY A 304 31.50 -26.87 -3.32
CA GLY A 304 32.67 -25.99 -3.15
C GLY A 304 33.75 -26.17 -4.23
N LYS A 305 33.39 -26.66 -5.42
CA LYS A 305 34.29 -26.82 -6.56
C LYS A 305 34.30 -25.52 -7.38
N ALA A 306 35.49 -25.01 -7.70
CA ALA A 306 35.61 -23.80 -8.51
C ALA A 306 35.05 -24.02 -9.94
N PRO A 307 34.37 -23.01 -10.52
CA PRO A 307 33.97 -23.07 -11.92
C PRO A 307 35.20 -23.05 -12.83
N GLU A 308 35.13 -23.78 -13.94
CA GLU A 308 36.11 -23.65 -15.02
C GLU A 308 35.91 -22.32 -15.74
N ALA A 309 37.01 -21.72 -16.18
CA ALA A 309 37.03 -20.42 -16.85
C ALA A 309 37.41 -20.52 -18.34
N ASN A 310 37.61 -21.74 -18.85
CA ASN A 310 38.11 -21.99 -20.20
C ASN A 310 36.99 -21.82 -21.23
N ILE A 311 36.66 -20.57 -21.55
CA ILE A 311 35.73 -20.23 -22.62
C ILE A 311 36.53 -19.93 -23.88
N ASP A 312 36.24 -20.64 -24.96
CA ASP A 312 36.69 -20.25 -26.29
C ASP A 312 35.78 -19.13 -26.80
N PHE A 313 36.26 -17.89 -26.71
CA PHE A 313 35.49 -16.73 -27.17
C PHE A 313 35.25 -16.74 -28.69
N ALA A 314 35.98 -17.55 -29.47
CA ALA A 314 35.73 -17.68 -30.90
C ALA A 314 34.41 -18.41 -31.20
N THR A 315 33.95 -19.29 -30.30
CA THR A 315 32.74 -20.11 -30.43
C THR A 315 31.55 -19.60 -29.61
N LEU A 316 31.75 -18.58 -28.77
CA LEU A 316 30.73 -18.02 -27.89
C LEU A 316 29.46 -17.54 -28.61
N TYR A 317 29.62 -17.00 -29.83
CA TYR A 317 28.53 -16.53 -30.66
C TYR A 317 28.52 -17.36 -31.95
N GLY A 318 27.37 -18.01 -32.22
CA GLY A 318 27.19 -18.83 -33.43
C GLY A 318 27.41 -18.01 -34.71
N ARG A 319 28.13 -18.61 -35.66
CA ARG A 319 28.43 -17.99 -36.97
C ARG A 319 27.65 -18.61 -38.14
N GLY A 320 26.84 -19.64 -37.87
CA GLY A 320 26.19 -20.51 -38.86
C GLY A 320 27.20 -21.46 -39.53
N GLY A 321 26.91 -22.76 -39.59
CA GLY A 321 27.83 -23.77 -40.14
C GLY A 321 27.25 -25.19 -40.20
N LEU A 322 28.11 -26.20 -40.39
CA LEU A 322 27.72 -27.61 -40.28
C LEU A 322 27.44 -27.95 -38.81
N GLU A 323 26.49 -28.86 -38.53
CA GLU A 323 26.03 -29.19 -37.17
C GLU A 323 27.17 -29.62 -36.22
N GLU A 324 28.23 -30.27 -36.72
CA GLU A 324 29.39 -30.67 -35.92
C GLU A 324 30.22 -29.48 -35.44
N ASP A 325 30.34 -28.41 -36.24
CA ASP A 325 31.05 -27.18 -35.87
C ASP A 325 30.27 -26.36 -34.84
N GLU A 326 28.94 -26.50 -34.80
CA GLU A 326 28.06 -25.78 -33.88
C GLU A 326 28.03 -26.39 -32.46
N LYS A 327 28.51 -27.63 -32.29
CA LYS A 327 28.58 -28.28 -30.97
C LYS A 327 29.76 -27.77 -30.13
N LYS A 328 30.83 -27.31 -30.81
CA LYS A 328 32.08 -26.91 -30.17
C LYS A 328 31.94 -25.62 -29.37
N GLY A 329 32.32 -25.65 -28.10
CA GLY A 329 32.17 -24.56 -27.15
C GLY A 329 30.71 -24.18 -26.86
N TYR A 330 29.78 -25.12 -27.03
CA TYR A 330 28.35 -24.93 -26.73
C TYR A 330 27.76 -26.09 -25.92
N VAL A 331 27.86 -27.33 -26.43
CA VAL A 331 27.33 -28.55 -25.74
C VAL A 331 28.41 -29.59 -25.43
N ASP A 332 29.67 -29.31 -25.75
CA ASP A 332 30.83 -30.19 -25.54
C ASP A 332 31.62 -29.89 -24.26
N TYR A 333 31.14 -28.97 -23.41
CA TYR A 333 31.76 -28.68 -22.14
C TYR A 333 31.62 -29.86 -21.14
N PRO A 334 32.70 -30.24 -20.44
CA PRO A 334 32.69 -31.37 -19.54
C PRO A 334 31.89 -31.11 -18.26
N VAL A 335 31.26 -32.16 -17.73
CA VAL A 335 30.67 -32.19 -16.39
C VAL A 335 31.74 -32.62 -15.39
N ALA A 336 31.80 -31.99 -14.22
CA ALA A 336 32.74 -32.39 -13.17
C ALA A 336 32.35 -33.74 -12.52
N GLU A 337 33.39 -34.49 -12.14
CA GLU A 337 33.28 -35.54 -11.13
C GLU A 337 33.32 -34.91 -9.72
N PHE A 338 32.51 -35.44 -8.79
CA PHE A 338 32.27 -34.88 -7.46
C PHE A 338 32.51 -35.89 -6.35
#